data_AF-A0A2V9SXV6-F1
#
_entry.id   AF-A0A2V9SXV6-F1
#
_cell.length_a   1.000
_cell.length_b   1.000
_cell.length_c   1.000
_cell.angle_alpha   90.00
_cell.angle_beta   90.00
_cell.angle_gamma   90.00
#
_symmetry.space_group_name_H-M   'P 1'
#
loop_
_entity.id
_entity.type
_entity.pdbx_description
1 polymer ?
#
loop_
_entity_poly.entity_id
_entity_poly.type
_entity_poly.pdbx_seq_one_letter_code
_entity_poly.pdbx_strand_id
1 'polypeptide(L)'
;MPESTRRTFLTLSALGLANTATSKMVAGLNDETSSAMPAGNIRSWVSAQQMRCAQSQTISWQQASGKPSEPAIVLNPGKKFQAILGFGAAFTDAACYLFNQLAGPAREQLFHEMFHPSEMGLNVCRTCMGASDYSTQAYSYDEGDPDPELKRFSIAHDREYILPMLRQARQMNPDLFLFSSPWSPPGWMKSSGTMLGGSMRRRYIGTYSQYFLKFLQAYATEGVPVQAVTPQNEVDTDQDGRMPACIWPQEYEIEFVKLLGPLLKQNGLVTKIWILDHNYNLWGRATDELEDPILRASCNGVAWHGYAGTPEMMSRVHDAFPDVGMH
;
A
#
# COMPACT_ATOMS: atom_id res chain seq x y z
N MET A 1 -0.14 28.28 -24.99
CA MET A 1 0.64 27.21 -24.34
C MET A 1 -0.22 25.95 -24.39
N PRO A 2 0.18 24.89 -25.10
CA PRO A 2 -0.64 23.68 -25.19
C PRO A 2 -0.33 22.74 -24.02
N GLU A 3 -1.38 22.31 -23.31
CA GLU A 3 -1.33 21.34 -22.22
C GLU A 3 -0.92 19.96 -22.75
N SER A 4 0.17 19.42 -22.22
CA SER A 4 0.60 18.05 -22.47
C SER A 4 -0.11 17.10 -21.51
N THR A 5 -1.01 16.26 -22.03
CA THR A 5 -1.63 15.18 -21.26
C THR A 5 -0.83 13.87 -21.39
N ARG A 6 -0.99 12.99 -20.39
CA ARG A 6 -0.32 11.69 -20.18
C ARG A 6 -0.31 10.75 -21.41
N ARG A 7 -1.21 10.96 -22.38
CA ARG A 7 -1.26 10.22 -23.66
C ARG A 7 -0.11 10.55 -24.60
N THR A 8 0.41 11.78 -24.60
CA THR A 8 1.50 12.20 -25.51
C THR A 8 2.84 11.56 -25.12
N PHE A 9 3.02 11.20 -23.85
CA PHE A 9 4.22 10.52 -23.34
C PHE A 9 4.32 9.06 -23.80
N LEU A 10 3.18 8.35 -23.90
CA LEU A 10 3.18 6.92 -24.25
C LEU A 10 3.38 6.67 -25.75
N THR A 11 2.96 7.59 -26.61
CA THR A 11 3.10 7.43 -28.08
C THR A 11 4.54 7.59 -28.57
N LEU A 12 5.39 8.32 -27.85
CA LEU A 12 6.80 8.52 -28.20
C LEU A 12 7.69 7.30 -27.88
N SER A 13 7.18 6.32 -27.14
CA SER A 13 7.95 5.14 -26.72
C SER A 13 7.81 3.92 -27.66
N ALA A 14 7.01 4.00 -28.73
CA ALA A 14 6.64 2.84 -29.55
C ALA A 14 7.26 2.81 -30.96
N LEU A 15 8.10 3.77 -31.34
CA LEU A 15 8.72 3.80 -32.67
C LEU A 15 10.23 3.71 -32.56
N GLY A 16 10.76 2.49 -32.70
CA GLY A 16 12.19 2.32 -32.93
C GLY A 16 12.76 0.95 -32.59
N LEU A 17 12.17 -0.16 -33.05
CA LEU A 17 12.86 -1.45 -33.02
C LEU A 17 12.53 -2.30 -34.25
N ALA A 18 13.44 -2.27 -35.24
CA ALA A 18 13.64 -3.35 -36.19
C ALA A 18 15.12 -3.38 -36.62
N ASN A 19 15.93 -4.28 -36.03
CA ASN A 19 16.74 -5.27 -36.75
C ASN A 19 17.79 -6.00 -35.87
N THR A 20 17.61 -7.32 -35.81
CA THR A 20 18.57 -8.45 -35.87
C THR A 20 20.03 -8.34 -35.37
N ALA A 21 20.28 -9.09 -34.30
CA ALA A 21 21.41 -9.99 -33.97
C ALA A 21 22.79 -9.83 -34.65
N THR A 22 23.87 -9.72 -33.84
CA THR A 22 24.85 -10.82 -33.60
C THR A 22 25.91 -10.44 -32.55
N SER A 23 26.36 -11.47 -31.85
CA SER A 23 27.38 -11.61 -30.80
C SER A 23 28.66 -10.76 -30.86
N LYS A 24 29.06 -10.18 -29.71
CA LYS A 24 30.37 -10.35 -29.05
C LYS A 24 30.44 -9.65 -27.69
N MET A 25 30.92 -10.39 -26.68
CA MET A 25 31.19 -9.92 -25.32
C MET A 25 32.40 -8.97 -25.27
N VAL A 26 32.32 -8.01 -24.34
CA VAL A 26 33.37 -7.10 -23.83
C VAL A 26 33.95 -6.07 -24.83
N ALA A 27 33.15 -5.04 -25.14
CA ALA A 27 33.59 -3.67 -25.43
C ALA A 27 32.33 -2.82 -25.69
N GLY A 28 31.91 -1.99 -24.73
CA GLY A 28 30.68 -1.21 -24.90
C GLY A 28 30.36 -0.30 -23.72
N LEU A 29 31.29 0.56 -23.33
CA LEU A 29 30.99 1.79 -22.56
C LEU A 29 31.01 3.05 -23.45
N ASN A 30 31.08 2.87 -24.77
CA ASN A 30 31.05 3.96 -25.76
C ASN A 30 29.82 3.84 -26.67
N ASP A 31 28.64 3.57 -26.10
CA ASP A 31 27.42 3.95 -26.81
C ASP A 31 27.16 5.42 -26.46
N GLU A 32 27.81 6.31 -27.21
CA GLU A 32 27.45 7.72 -27.28
C GLU A 32 26.08 7.84 -27.95
N THR A 33 25.02 7.36 -27.29
CA THR A 33 23.73 8.00 -27.49
C THR A 33 23.90 9.40 -26.95
N SER A 34 24.06 10.39 -27.84
CA SER A 34 24.02 11.80 -27.47
C SER A 34 22.63 12.09 -26.91
N SER A 35 22.41 11.81 -25.62
CA SER A 35 21.21 12.26 -24.95
C SER A 35 21.33 13.78 -24.93
N ALA A 36 20.46 14.47 -25.67
CA ALA A 36 20.35 15.92 -25.58
C ALA A 36 20.28 16.30 -24.10
N MET A 37 20.99 17.37 -23.70
CA MET A 37 20.93 17.84 -22.31
C MET A 37 19.46 17.97 -21.91
N PRO A 38 19.04 17.39 -20.76
CA PRO A 38 17.68 17.51 -20.31
C PRO A 38 17.29 18.99 -20.21
N ALA A 39 16.08 19.31 -20.71
CA ALA A 39 15.58 20.68 -20.60
C ALA A 39 15.31 21.04 -19.13
N GLY A 40 15.60 22.28 -18.76
CA GLY A 40 15.33 22.83 -17.43
C GLY A 40 16.50 22.67 -16.44
N ASN A 41 16.24 22.98 -15.18
CA ASN A 41 17.23 22.87 -14.11
C ASN A 41 16.86 21.75 -13.13
N ILE A 42 17.87 21.22 -12.44
CA ILE A 42 17.70 20.28 -11.34
C ILE A 42 17.21 21.05 -10.11
N ARG A 43 16.06 20.65 -9.59
CA ARG A 43 15.53 21.10 -8.31
C ARG A 43 15.92 20.09 -7.23
N SER A 44 16.33 20.59 -6.07
CA SER A 44 16.64 19.75 -4.92
C SER A 44 16.07 20.35 -3.64
N TRP A 45 15.70 19.48 -2.71
CA TRP A 45 15.18 19.81 -1.40
C TRP A 45 16.06 19.15 -0.34
N VAL A 46 16.30 19.85 0.77
CA VAL A 46 17.20 19.42 1.83
C VAL A 46 16.51 19.48 3.17
N SER A 47 16.62 18.39 3.92
CA SER A 47 16.30 18.32 5.34
C SER A 47 17.58 18.02 6.11
N ALA A 48 17.97 18.92 7.00
CA ALA A 48 19.17 18.81 7.85
C ALA A 48 18.86 19.46 9.21
N GLN A 49 19.77 19.46 10.18
CA GLN A 49 19.49 19.85 11.57
C GLN A 49 18.58 21.09 11.73
N GLN A 50 18.86 22.18 11.00
CA GLN A 50 18.05 23.42 11.00
C GLN A 50 17.18 23.62 9.75
N MET A 51 17.26 22.74 8.75
CA MET A 51 16.50 22.83 7.49
C MET A 51 15.39 21.78 7.48
N ARG A 52 14.19 22.16 7.05
CA ARG A 52 13.04 21.23 6.94
C ARG A 52 12.46 21.38 5.54
N CYS A 53 12.71 20.38 4.69
CA CYS A 53 12.29 20.40 3.28
C CYS A 53 12.62 21.72 2.56
N ALA A 54 13.78 22.31 2.87
CA ALA A 54 14.15 23.61 2.30
C ALA A 54 14.61 23.42 0.86
N GLN A 55 14.10 24.23 -0.06
CA GLN A 55 14.57 24.22 -1.43
C GLN A 55 16.02 24.71 -1.48
N SER A 56 16.90 23.92 -2.08
CA SER A 56 18.31 24.28 -2.27
C SER A 56 18.48 25.17 -3.52
N GLN A 57 19.70 25.66 -3.73
CA GLN A 57 20.06 26.34 -4.97
C GLN A 57 19.80 25.44 -6.18
N THR A 58 19.14 26.01 -7.18
CA THR A 58 18.89 25.36 -8.46
C THR A 58 20.20 24.98 -9.14
N ILE A 59 20.33 23.74 -9.58
CA ILE A 59 21.55 23.22 -10.22
C ILE A 59 21.29 23.12 -11.73
N SER A 60 22.17 23.69 -12.55
CA SER A 60 22.09 23.58 -14.00
C SER A 60 22.73 22.27 -14.47
N TRP A 61 22.15 21.62 -15.47
CA TRP A 61 22.80 20.52 -16.15
C TRP A 61 24.11 20.98 -16.79
N GLN A 62 25.13 20.14 -16.71
CA GLN A 62 26.42 20.38 -17.35
C GLN A 62 26.72 19.22 -18.31
N GLN A 63 27.27 19.55 -19.47
CA GLN A 63 27.78 18.52 -20.39
C GLN A 63 28.91 17.75 -19.68
N ALA A 64 28.78 16.42 -19.64
CA ALA A 64 29.84 15.59 -19.10
C ALA A 64 31.12 15.79 -19.93
N SER A 65 32.25 16.04 -19.25
CA SER A 65 33.56 16.11 -19.90
C SER A 65 34.57 15.29 -19.09
N GLY A 66 35.33 14.44 -19.78
CA GLY A 66 36.26 13.51 -19.15
C GLY A 66 35.59 12.37 -18.37
N LYS A 67 36.36 11.68 -17.52
CA LYS A 67 35.84 10.66 -16.62
C LYS A 67 35.15 11.33 -15.41
N PRO A 68 34.05 10.76 -14.87
CA PRO A 68 33.45 11.27 -13.64
C PRO A 68 34.48 11.38 -12.51
N SER A 69 34.41 12.46 -11.73
CA SER A 69 35.23 12.62 -10.51
C SER A 69 34.73 11.67 -9.42
N GLU A 70 35.62 10.92 -8.78
CA GLU A 70 35.25 10.02 -7.68
C GLU A 70 35.12 10.77 -6.34
N PRO A 71 34.07 10.51 -5.53
CA PRO A 71 33.01 9.53 -5.76
C PRO A 71 31.90 10.05 -6.70
N ALA A 72 31.54 9.26 -7.73
CA ALA A 72 30.45 9.58 -8.66
C ALA A 72 29.28 8.58 -8.58
N ILE A 73 28.05 9.07 -8.76
CA ILE A 73 26.85 8.25 -8.95
C ILE A 73 26.46 8.33 -10.43
N VAL A 74 26.45 7.18 -11.12
CA VAL A 74 26.10 7.07 -12.54
C VAL A 74 24.73 6.42 -12.70
N LEU A 75 23.81 7.11 -13.37
CA LEU A 75 22.47 6.60 -13.65
C LEU A 75 22.47 5.85 -14.99
N ASN A 76 21.91 4.64 -15.02
CA ASN A 76 21.70 3.86 -16.24
C ASN A 76 20.19 3.66 -16.50
N PRO A 77 19.56 4.48 -17.35
CA PRO A 77 18.13 4.37 -17.68
C PRO A 77 17.74 3.05 -18.36
N GLY A 78 18.70 2.31 -18.93
CA GLY A 78 18.47 1.01 -19.56
C GLY A 78 18.28 -0.13 -18.53
N LYS A 79 18.68 0.07 -17.27
CA LYS A 79 18.50 -0.90 -16.19
C LYS A 79 17.30 -0.51 -15.33
N LYS A 80 16.18 -1.19 -15.52
CA LYS A 80 14.92 -0.97 -14.79
C LYS A 80 14.74 -1.97 -13.67
N PHE A 81 13.94 -1.58 -12.67
CA PHE A 81 13.54 -2.39 -11.53
C PHE A 81 12.02 -2.28 -11.33
N GLN A 82 11.52 -2.35 -10.09
CA GLN A 82 10.11 -2.26 -9.77
C GLN A 82 9.50 -0.89 -10.10
N ALA A 83 8.21 -0.90 -10.44
CA ALA A 83 7.40 0.31 -10.42
C ALA A 83 7.09 0.70 -8.96
N ILE A 84 7.16 1.99 -8.66
CA ILE A 84 6.79 2.51 -7.34
C ILE A 84 5.29 2.79 -7.33
N LEU A 85 4.55 2.11 -6.46
CA LEU A 85 3.11 2.34 -6.29
C LEU A 85 2.83 3.76 -5.78
N GLY A 86 3.61 4.19 -4.78
CA GLY A 86 3.54 5.53 -4.21
C GLY A 86 3.95 5.56 -2.75
N PHE A 87 3.62 6.65 -2.06
CA PHE A 87 3.98 6.89 -0.67
C PHE A 87 2.83 7.59 0.06
N GLY A 88 2.76 7.39 1.38
CA GLY A 88 1.78 8.08 2.20
C GLY A 88 1.82 7.64 3.66
N ALA A 89 0.66 7.72 4.31
CA ALA A 89 0.50 7.51 5.74
C ALA A 89 -0.83 6.79 6.04
N ALA A 90 -1.02 6.41 7.30
CA ALA A 90 -2.26 5.78 7.74
C ALA A 90 -3.31 6.83 8.15
N PHE A 91 -4.53 6.67 7.65
CA PHE A 91 -5.74 7.29 8.18
C PHE A 91 -6.28 6.42 9.32
N THR A 92 -5.59 6.48 10.47
CA THR A 92 -6.11 5.87 11.69
C THR A 92 -7.34 6.63 12.19
N ASP A 93 -8.10 5.98 13.07
CA ASP A 93 -9.23 6.60 13.76
C ASP A 93 -8.83 7.91 14.44
N ALA A 94 -7.78 7.89 15.27
CA ALA A 94 -7.23 9.07 15.93
C ALA A 94 -6.81 10.18 14.94
N ALA A 95 -6.15 9.83 13.83
CA ALA A 95 -5.75 10.82 12.83
C ALA A 95 -6.99 11.49 12.20
N CYS A 96 -7.98 10.69 11.79
CA CYS A 96 -9.20 11.22 11.20
C CYS A 96 -10.00 12.07 12.20
N TYR A 97 -10.06 11.65 13.46
CA TYR A 97 -10.67 12.45 14.53
C TYR A 97 -10.00 13.81 14.66
N LEU A 98 -8.66 13.84 14.76
CA LEU A 98 -7.90 15.09 14.88
C LEU A 98 -8.09 16.00 13.66
N PHE A 99 -8.08 15.45 12.45
CA PHE A 99 -8.39 16.23 11.25
C PHE A 99 -9.81 16.80 11.31
N ASN A 100 -10.78 16.03 11.80
CA ASN A 100 -12.16 16.50 11.91
C ASN A 100 -12.33 17.64 12.93
N GLN A 101 -11.45 17.75 13.94
CA GLN A 101 -11.44 18.87 14.89
C GLN A 101 -10.90 20.19 14.31
N LEU A 102 -10.20 20.16 13.18
CA LEU A 102 -9.69 21.36 12.54
C LEU A 102 -10.83 22.17 11.92
N ALA A 103 -10.74 23.50 12.01
CA ALA A 103 -11.59 24.40 11.25
C ALA A 103 -11.46 24.13 9.74
N GLY A 104 -12.59 24.21 9.02
CA GLY A 104 -12.69 23.86 7.59
C GLY A 104 -11.54 24.41 6.72
N PRO A 105 -11.25 25.72 6.73
CA PRO A 105 -10.17 26.29 5.94
C PRO A 105 -8.77 25.75 6.31
N ALA A 106 -8.48 25.56 7.60
CA ALA A 106 -7.20 25.02 8.04
C ALA A 106 -7.04 23.55 7.62
N ARG A 107 -8.12 22.77 7.70
CA ARG A 107 -8.15 21.37 7.24
C ARG A 107 -7.94 21.28 5.73
N GLU A 108 -8.61 22.14 4.96
CA GLU A 108 -8.47 22.19 3.51
C GLU A 108 -7.04 22.52 3.08
N GLN A 109 -6.43 23.54 3.70
CA GLN A 109 -5.04 23.89 3.46
C GLN A 109 -4.09 22.73 3.79
N LEU A 110 -4.24 22.10 4.96
CA LEU A 110 -3.42 20.96 5.36
C LEU A 110 -3.54 19.79 4.36
N PHE A 111 -4.76 19.47 3.94
CA PHE A 111 -5.00 18.39 2.98
C PHE A 111 -4.45 18.73 1.59
N HIS A 112 -4.49 20.00 1.18
CA HIS A 112 -3.82 20.44 -0.05
C HIS A 112 -2.30 20.23 0.05
N GLU A 113 -1.66 20.69 1.13
CA GLU A 113 -0.21 20.52 1.37
C GLU A 113 0.21 19.04 1.40
N MET A 114 -0.62 18.17 1.99
CA MET A 114 -0.33 16.74 2.10
C MET A 114 -0.58 15.96 0.80
N PHE A 115 -1.72 16.19 0.13
CA PHE A 115 -2.20 15.29 -0.92
C PHE A 115 -2.10 15.88 -2.33
N HIS A 116 -2.18 17.20 -2.51
CA HIS A 116 -2.23 17.77 -3.85
C HIS A 116 -0.92 17.46 -4.61
N PRO A 117 -0.97 17.04 -5.90
CA PRO A 117 0.22 16.66 -6.66
C PRO A 117 1.27 17.75 -6.87
N SER A 118 0.93 19.02 -6.61
CA SER A 118 1.90 20.13 -6.63
C SER A 118 2.70 20.28 -5.33
N GLU A 119 2.27 19.60 -4.27
CA GLU A 119 2.83 19.70 -2.91
C GLU A 119 3.55 18.39 -2.54
N MET A 120 3.29 17.82 -1.36
CA MET A 120 3.88 16.54 -0.95
C MET A 120 3.36 15.36 -1.78
N GLY A 121 2.14 15.45 -2.29
CA GLY A 121 1.59 14.50 -3.26
C GLY A 121 1.42 13.08 -2.72
N LEU A 122 1.08 12.91 -1.43
CA LEU A 122 0.81 11.57 -0.87
C LEU A 122 -0.32 10.90 -1.65
N ASN A 123 -0.12 9.65 -2.04
CA ASN A 123 -0.98 8.95 -2.99
C ASN A 123 -1.20 7.47 -2.67
N VAL A 124 -0.57 6.91 -1.64
CA VAL A 124 -0.84 5.56 -1.13
C VAL A 124 -1.08 5.64 0.36
N CYS A 125 -2.30 5.41 0.83
CA CYS A 125 -2.63 5.54 2.25
C CYS A 125 -3.30 4.29 2.79
N ARG A 126 -3.01 3.99 4.05
CA ARG A 126 -3.57 2.85 4.78
C ARG A 126 -4.80 3.28 5.56
N THR A 127 -5.82 2.44 5.63
CA THR A 127 -6.97 2.57 6.54
C THR A 127 -7.06 1.36 7.44
N CYS A 128 -7.81 1.51 8.53
CA CYS A 128 -8.18 0.40 9.40
C CYS A 128 -9.55 -0.14 8.99
N MET A 129 -9.68 -1.47 8.97
CA MET A 129 -11.00 -2.10 8.91
C MET A 129 -11.45 -2.40 10.35
N GLY A 130 -12.25 -1.50 10.92
CA GLY A 130 -12.56 -1.47 12.35
C GLY A 130 -11.46 -0.79 13.18
N ALA A 131 -11.47 -1.03 14.48
CA ALA A 131 -10.54 -0.41 15.42
C ALA A 131 -9.09 -0.90 15.27
N SER A 132 -8.17 0.00 15.64
CA SER A 132 -6.73 -0.25 15.83
C SER A 132 -6.32 0.11 17.26
N ASP A 133 -5.03 0.02 17.55
CA ASP A 133 -4.42 0.62 18.74
C ASP A 133 -4.52 2.17 18.77
N TYR A 134 -4.70 2.80 17.61
CA TYR A 134 -4.97 4.23 17.44
C TYR A 134 -6.47 4.58 17.42
N SER A 135 -7.30 3.77 18.07
CA SER A 135 -8.74 4.02 18.25
C SER A 135 -9.05 4.31 19.72
N THR A 136 -10.00 5.22 19.99
CA THR A 136 -10.39 5.56 21.37
C THR A 136 -11.16 4.43 22.06
N GLN A 137 -11.77 3.55 21.27
CA GLN A 137 -12.49 2.36 21.72
C GLN A 137 -12.24 1.20 20.74
N ALA A 138 -12.28 -0.03 21.23
CA ALA A 138 -12.29 -1.20 20.36
C ALA A 138 -13.70 -1.40 19.78
N TYR A 139 -13.80 -1.47 18.46
CA TYR A 139 -15.03 -1.76 17.72
C TYR A 139 -14.69 -2.51 16.44
N SER A 140 -15.60 -3.38 16.02
CA SER A 140 -15.69 -3.92 14.67
C SER A 140 -17.01 -3.46 14.05
N TYR A 141 -17.18 -3.73 12.76
CA TYR A 141 -18.46 -3.48 12.09
C TYR A 141 -19.56 -4.48 12.44
N ASP A 142 -19.33 -5.53 13.24
CA ASP A 142 -20.35 -6.55 13.55
C ASP A 142 -20.25 -7.04 15.00
N GLU A 143 -20.74 -6.20 15.92
CA GLU A 143 -20.63 -6.40 17.36
C GLU A 143 -21.74 -7.27 17.97
N GLY A 144 -21.46 -7.76 19.19
CA GLY A 144 -22.40 -8.53 20.02
C GLY A 144 -22.23 -10.05 19.93
N ASP A 145 -23.32 -10.78 20.11
CA ASP A 145 -23.37 -12.25 20.01
C ASP A 145 -22.95 -12.74 18.62
N PRO A 146 -22.67 -14.05 18.41
CA PRO A 146 -22.37 -14.57 17.08
C PRO A 146 -23.43 -14.18 16.02
N ASP A 147 -22.99 -13.64 14.87
CA ASP A 147 -23.83 -13.29 13.71
C ASP A 147 -23.30 -13.92 12.41
N PRO A 148 -23.51 -15.23 12.19
CA PRO A 148 -22.99 -15.89 10.99
C PRO A 148 -23.50 -15.32 9.66
N GLU A 149 -24.62 -14.58 9.69
CA GLU A 149 -25.26 -13.93 8.53
C GLU A 149 -24.88 -12.45 8.39
N LEU A 150 -24.10 -11.90 9.34
CA LEU A 150 -23.66 -10.50 9.36
C LEU A 150 -24.84 -9.51 9.26
N LYS A 151 -25.94 -9.79 9.96
CA LYS A 151 -27.15 -8.95 9.97
C LYS A 151 -26.92 -7.61 10.67
N ARG A 152 -25.98 -7.55 11.61
CA ARG A 152 -25.61 -6.34 12.35
C ARG A 152 -24.49 -5.54 11.70
N PHE A 153 -23.92 -6.01 10.59
CA PHE A 153 -22.82 -5.34 9.89
C PHE A 153 -23.14 -3.86 9.60
N SER A 154 -22.29 -2.95 10.09
CA SER A 154 -22.43 -1.51 9.89
C SER A 154 -21.10 -0.77 9.99
N ILE A 155 -20.84 0.11 9.00
CA ILE A 155 -19.73 1.07 8.99
C ILE A 155 -20.15 2.44 9.58
N ALA A 156 -21.13 2.46 10.50
CA ALA A 156 -21.69 3.71 11.01
C ALA A 156 -20.66 4.58 11.72
N HIS A 157 -19.74 3.98 12.48
CA HIS A 157 -18.63 4.69 13.13
C HIS A 157 -17.82 5.53 12.12
N ASP A 158 -17.45 4.92 10.99
CA ASP A 158 -16.57 5.54 10.01
C ASP A 158 -17.23 6.70 9.27
N ARG A 159 -18.58 6.74 9.22
CA ARG A 159 -19.32 7.85 8.59
C ARG A 159 -19.18 9.16 9.33
N GLU A 160 -18.89 9.12 10.63
CA GLU A 160 -18.82 10.30 11.47
C GLU A 160 -17.66 11.21 11.05
N TYR A 161 -16.47 10.64 10.84
CA TYR A 161 -15.28 11.42 10.48
C TYR A 161 -14.28 10.71 9.56
N ILE A 162 -14.15 9.38 9.58
CA ILE A 162 -13.17 8.66 8.75
C ILE A 162 -13.48 8.82 7.25
N LEU A 163 -14.70 8.46 6.82
CA LEU A 163 -15.12 8.58 5.43
C LEU A 163 -15.12 10.02 4.91
N PRO A 164 -15.59 11.04 5.67
CA PRO A 164 -15.38 12.44 5.31
C PRO A 164 -13.92 12.80 5.03
N MET A 165 -12.97 12.38 5.87
CA MET A 165 -11.55 12.70 5.66
C MET A 165 -10.99 12.00 4.42
N LEU A 166 -11.32 10.73 4.21
CA LEU A 166 -10.88 9.99 3.03
C LEU A 166 -11.42 10.58 1.72
N ARG A 167 -12.67 11.05 1.71
CA ARG A 167 -13.25 11.77 0.57
C ARG A 167 -12.53 13.08 0.31
N GLN A 168 -12.21 13.86 1.36
CA GLN A 168 -11.47 15.11 1.22
C GLN A 168 -10.05 14.88 0.67
N ALA A 169 -9.34 13.85 1.14
CA ALA A 169 -8.03 13.49 0.61
C ALA A 169 -8.09 13.10 -0.88
N ARG A 170 -9.12 12.34 -1.27
CA ARG A 170 -9.33 11.96 -2.67
C ARG A 170 -9.73 13.14 -3.58
N GLN A 171 -10.41 14.15 -3.04
CA GLN A 171 -10.68 15.39 -3.78
C GLN A 171 -9.38 16.14 -4.09
N MET A 172 -8.42 16.14 -3.15
CA MET A 172 -7.10 16.75 -3.36
C MET A 172 -6.21 15.92 -4.29
N ASN A 173 -6.31 14.58 -4.21
CA ASN A 173 -5.58 13.65 -5.05
C ASN A 173 -6.49 12.55 -5.62
N PRO A 174 -6.99 12.71 -6.86
CA PRO A 174 -7.83 11.71 -7.51
C PRO A 174 -7.15 10.36 -7.72
N ASP A 175 -5.81 10.33 -7.77
CA ASP A 175 -5.00 9.11 -7.94
C ASP A 175 -4.75 8.38 -6.60
N LEU A 176 -5.37 8.81 -5.50
CA LEU A 176 -5.21 8.21 -4.17
C LEU A 176 -5.56 6.71 -4.16
N PHE A 177 -4.55 5.89 -3.88
CA PHE A 177 -4.64 4.47 -3.64
C PHE A 177 -4.85 4.21 -2.15
N LEU A 178 -5.93 3.52 -1.79
CA LEU A 178 -6.22 3.11 -0.43
C LEU A 178 -6.04 1.60 -0.29
N PHE A 179 -5.39 1.18 0.79
CA PHE A 179 -5.45 -0.19 1.25
C PHE A 179 -5.92 -0.28 2.69
N SER A 180 -6.65 -1.34 3.03
CA SER A 180 -7.21 -1.52 4.38
C SER A 180 -6.76 -2.82 5.02
N SER A 181 -6.56 -2.79 6.33
CA SER A 181 -6.13 -3.95 7.11
C SER A 181 -6.91 -3.97 8.43
N PRO A 182 -7.51 -5.11 8.83
CA PRO A 182 -8.09 -5.25 10.16
C PRO A 182 -7.01 -5.55 11.19
N TRP A 183 -7.10 -4.94 12.37
CA TRP A 183 -6.32 -5.40 13.53
C TRP A 183 -6.96 -6.59 14.21
N SER A 184 -8.27 -6.76 14.09
CA SER A 184 -8.97 -7.90 14.67
C SER A 184 -10.28 -8.17 13.93
N PRO A 185 -10.65 -9.45 13.76
CA PRO A 185 -12.04 -9.84 13.54
C PRO A 185 -12.95 -9.42 14.71
N PRO A 186 -14.28 -9.42 14.52
CA PRO A 186 -15.23 -9.32 15.64
C PRO A 186 -14.92 -10.32 16.75
N GLY A 187 -15.12 -9.94 18.01
CA GLY A 187 -14.73 -10.76 19.17
C GLY A 187 -15.36 -12.16 19.16
N TRP A 188 -16.61 -12.29 18.69
CA TRP A 188 -17.32 -13.57 18.60
C TRP A 188 -16.70 -14.55 17.59
N MET A 189 -15.86 -14.07 16.67
CA MET A 189 -15.09 -14.88 15.72
C MET A 189 -13.78 -15.44 16.31
N LYS A 190 -13.39 -15.01 17.51
CA LYS A 190 -12.05 -15.26 18.07
C LYS A 190 -12.06 -16.24 19.23
N SER A 191 -10.89 -16.81 19.52
CA SER A 191 -10.69 -17.72 20.66
C SER A 191 -10.89 -17.04 22.01
N SER A 192 -10.48 -15.77 22.14
CA SER A 192 -10.64 -14.94 23.35
C SER A 192 -12.07 -14.45 23.59
N GLY A 193 -12.93 -14.45 22.57
CA GLY A 193 -14.27 -13.85 22.64
C GLY A 193 -14.27 -12.32 22.60
N THR A 194 -13.10 -11.67 22.46
CA THR A 194 -12.94 -10.21 22.42
C THR A 194 -12.05 -9.79 21.24
N MET A 195 -12.05 -8.51 20.89
CA MET A 195 -11.12 -7.98 19.89
C MET A 195 -9.67 -7.90 20.38
N LEU A 196 -9.41 -8.06 21.68
CA LEU A 196 -8.08 -7.90 22.26
C LEU A 196 -7.33 -9.22 22.27
N GLY A 197 -6.29 -9.34 21.44
CA GLY A 197 -5.48 -10.55 21.29
C GLY A 197 -6.27 -11.83 20.98
N GLY A 198 -5.66 -12.98 21.21
CA GLY A 198 -6.23 -14.28 20.84
C GLY A 198 -6.08 -14.59 19.35
N SER A 199 -6.81 -15.60 18.87
CA SER A 199 -6.62 -16.19 17.54
C SER A 199 -7.92 -16.37 16.78
N MET A 200 -7.82 -16.36 15.45
CA MET A 200 -8.96 -16.56 14.56
C MET A 200 -9.50 -17.99 14.72
N ARG A 201 -10.82 -18.16 14.86
CA ARG A 201 -11.42 -19.50 14.84
C ARG A 201 -11.74 -19.91 13.41
N ARG A 202 -11.15 -21.01 12.97
CA ARG A 202 -11.28 -21.57 11.62
C ARG A 202 -12.71 -21.61 11.09
N ARG A 203 -13.67 -22.02 11.93
CA ARG A 203 -15.09 -22.15 11.54
C ARG A 203 -15.74 -20.85 11.03
N TYR A 204 -15.14 -19.69 11.30
CA TYR A 204 -15.66 -18.39 10.86
C TYR A 204 -14.90 -17.79 9.68
N ILE A 205 -13.86 -18.44 9.13
CA ILE A 205 -13.10 -17.93 7.99
C ILE A 205 -14.03 -17.60 6.81
N GLY A 206 -14.99 -18.50 6.51
CA GLY A 206 -16.00 -18.27 5.48
C GLY A 206 -16.85 -17.03 5.74
N THR A 207 -17.40 -16.86 6.94
CA THR A 207 -18.16 -15.66 7.31
C THR A 207 -17.29 -14.40 7.28
N TYR A 208 -16.03 -14.49 7.68
CA TYR A 208 -15.12 -13.35 7.66
C TYR A 208 -14.77 -12.89 6.23
N SER A 209 -14.73 -13.80 5.25
CA SER A 209 -14.60 -13.40 3.83
C SER A 209 -15.81 -12.56 3.36
N GLN A 210 -17.02 -12.86 3.85
CA GLN A 210 -18.22 -12.06 3.58
C GLN A 210 -18.17 -10.70 4.29
N TYR A 211 -17.55 -10.64 5.47
CA TYR A 211 -17.33 -9.39 6.20
C TYR A 211 -16.46 -8.42 5.38
N PHE A 212 -15.38 -8.90 4.77
CA PHE A 212 -14.55 -8.12 3.84
C PHE A 212 -15.34 -7.65 2.62
N LEU A 213 -16.14 -8.52 2.00
CA LEU A 213 -16.99 -8.15 0.86
C LEU A 213 -17.95 -7.01 1.24
N LYS A 214 -18.64 -7.13 2.38
CA LYS A 214 -19.55 -6.08 2.87
C LYS A 214 -18.82 -4.77 3.15
N PHE A 215 -17.64 -4.81 3.75
CA PHE A 215 -16.80 -3.63 3.96
C PHE A 215 -16.46 -2.94 2.63
N LEU A 216 -15.92 -3.67 1.66
CA LEU A 216 -15.51 -3.12 0.37
C LEU A 216 -16.69 -2.50 -0.40
N GLN A 217 -17.85 -3.17 -0.41
CA GLN A 217 -19.06 -2.67 -1.04
C GLN A 217 -19.62 -1.43 -0.33
N ALA A 218 -19.63 -1.42 1.00
CA ALA A 218 -20.12 -0.29 1.78
C ALA A 218 -19.22 0.94 1.60
N TYR A 219 -17.89 0.78 1.66
CA TYR A 219 -16.92 1.85 1.41
C TYR A 219 -17.02 2.40 -0.03
N ALA A 220 -17.18 1.52 -1.03
CA ALA A 220 -17.39 1.95 -2.41
C ALA A 220 -18.70 2.75 -2.57
N THR A 221 -19.78 2.34 -1.90
CA THR A 221 -21.07 3.07 -1.88
C THR A 221 -20.93 4.46 -1.28
N GLU A 222 -20.05 4.62 -0.30
CA GLU A 222 -19.71 5.91 0.34
C GLU A 222 -18.72 6.77 -0.47
N GLY A 223 -18.35 6.34 -1.68
CA GLY A 223 -17.42 7.06 -2.56
C GLY A 223 -15.94 6.89 -2.19
N VAL A 224 -15.60 5.88 -1.39
CA VAL A 224 -14.23 5.59 -0.92
C VAL A 224 -13.84 4.16 -1.31
N PRO A 225 -13.70 3.84 -2.60
CA PRO A 225 -13.28 2.51 -3.00
C PRO A 225 -11.88 2.19 -2.46
N VAL A 226 -11.73 0.98 -1.92
CA VAL A 226 -10.46 0.44 -1.38
C VAL A 226 -9.83 -0.48 -2.42
N GLN A 227 -8.60 -0.16 -2.81
CA GLN A 227 -7.91 -0.80 -3.93
C GLN A 227 -7.09 -2.03 -3.51
N ALA A 228 -6.70 -2.17 -2.26
CA ALA A 228 -6.10 -3.39 -1.72
C ALA A 228 -6.55 -3.68 -0.29
N VAL A 229 -6.46 -4.94 0.13
CA VAL A 229 -6.63 -5.34 1.52
C VAL A 229 -5.55 -6.32 1.94
N THR A 230 -5.25 -6.33 3.23
CA THR A 230 -4.54 -7.45 3.86
C THR A 230 -5.51 -8.26 4.71
N PRO A 231 -5.35 -9.59 4.82
CA PRO A 231 -6.22 -10.43 5.65
C PRO A 231 -6.25 -10.02 7.12
N GLN A 232 -5.12 -9.56 7.64
CA GLN A 232 -4.92 -9.24 9.04
C GLN A 232 -3.64 -8.41 9.21
N ASN A 233 -3.70 -7.33 9.99
CA ASN A 233 -2.52 -6.60 10.46
C ASN A 233 -1.67 -7.49 11.38
N GLU A 234 -0.39 -7.61 11.09
CA GLU A 234 0.59 -8.32 11.92
C GLU A 234 0.11 -9.73 12.31
N VAL A 235 -0.05 -10.61 11.32
CA VAL A 235 -0.67 -11.94 11.45
C VAL A 235 -0.17 -12.84 12.60
N ASP A 236 0.98 -12.55 13.20
CA ASP A 236 1.64 -13.35 14.25
C ASP A 236 1.74 -12.63 15.62
N THR A 237 0.98 -11.57 15.85
CA THR A 237 0.93 -10.88 17.15
C THR A 237 -0.44 -10.98 17.83
N ASP A 238 -0.44 -11.14 19.16
CA ASP A 238 -1.64 -10.98 20.00
C ASP A 238 -1.62 -9.68 20.84
N GLN A 239 -0.53 -8.90 20.76
CA GLN A 239 -0.32 -7.67 21.51
C GLN A 239 -0.61 -7.81 23.02
N ASP A 240 -0.28 -8.96 23.61
CA ASP A 240 -0.55 -9.32 25.01
C ASP A 240 -2.04 -9.15 25.42
N GLY A 241 -2.97 -9.16 24.46
CA GLY A 241 -4.39 -8.91 24.71
C GLY A 241 -4.72 -7.49 25.20
N ARG A 242 -3.87 -6.49 24.91
CA ARG A 242 -4.08 -5.09 25.36
C ARG A 242 -4.75 -4.20 24.33
N MET A 243 -4.72 -4.58 23.07
CA MET A 243 -5.23 -3.82 21.94
C MET A 243 -5.79 -4.76 20.87
N PRO A 244 -6.57 -4.23 19.89
CA PRO A 244 -7.00 -5.02 18.76
C PRO A 244 -5.82 -5.77 18.12
N ALA A 245 -5.91 -7.09 18.11
CA ALA A 245 -4.88 -7.98 17.54
C ALA A 245 -5.50 -9.35 17.30
N CYS A 246 -4.98 -10.12 16.34
CA CYS A 246 -5.40 -11.50 16.14
C CYS A 246 -4.27 -12.32 15.54
N ILE A 247 -3.94 -13.42 16.21
CA ILE A 247 -3.06 -14.44 15.63
C ILE A 247 -3.83 -15.20 14.55
N TRP A 248 -3.18 -15.33 13.40
CA TRP A 248 -3.60 -16.14 12.27
C TRP A 248 -2.55 -17.21 11.99
N PRO A 249 -2.88 -18.49 12.23
CA PRO A 249 -2.11 -19.59 11.66
C PRO A 249 -1.98 -19.39 10.15
N GLN A 250 -0.81 -19.70 9.61
CA GLN A 250 -0.49 -19.56 8.19
C GLN A 250 -1.53 -20.23 7.30
N GLU A 251 -1.97 -21.44 7.66
CA GLU A 251 -2.97 -22.19 6.89
C GLU A 251 -4.33 -21.51 6.86
N TYR A 252 -4.65 -20.68 7.86
CA TYR A 252 -5.93 -19.96 7.92
C TYR A 252 -5.91 -18.75 7.01
N GLU A 253 -4.77 -18.05 6.92
CA GLU A 253 -4.57 -16.98 5.94
C GLU A 253 -4.67 -17.56 4.52
N ILE A 254 -4.06 -18.72 4.28
CA ILE A 254 -4.18 -19.41 2.99
C ILE A 254 -5.63 -19.76 2.67
N GLU A 255 -6.34 -20.40 3.60
CA GLU A 255 -7.75 -20.76 3.44
C GLU A 255 -8.62 -19.52 3.17
N PHE A 256 -8.38 -18.43 3.90
CA PHE A 256 -9.09 -17.17 3.75
C PHE A 256 -8.89 -16.55 2.37
N VAL A 257 -7.65 -16.43 1.89
CA VAL A 257 -7.35 -15.83 0.58
C VAL A 257 -7.97 -16.66 -0.56
N LYS A 258 -7.96 -17.99 -0.44
CA LYS A 258 -8.60 -18.90 -1.41
C LYS A 258 -10.12 -18.75 -1.47
N LEU A 259 -10.76 -18.26 -0.40
CA LEU A 259 -12.18 -17.91 -0.40
C LEU A 259 -12.41 -16.47 -0.87
N LEU A 260 -11.62 -15.52 -0.39
CA LEU A 260 -11.80 -14.10 -0.66
C LEU A 260 -11.58 -13.77 -2.14
N GLY A 261 -10.50 -14.26 -2.76
CA GLY A 261 -10.19 -13.95 -4.16
C GLY A 261 -11.34 -14.24 -5.14
N PRO A 262 -11.85 -15.48 -5.20
CA PRO A 262 -13.02 -15.83 -6.01
C PRO A 262 -14.27 -15.04 -5.62
N LEU A 263 -14.51 -14.80 -4.33
CA LEU A 263 -15.66 -14.03 -3.85
C LEU A 263 -15.64 -12.59 -4.38
N LEU A 264 -14.49 -11.90 -4.32
CA LEU A 264 -14.33 -10.55 -4.86
C LEU A 264 -14.56 -10.52 -6.37
N LYS A 265 -13.97 -11.47 -7.11
CA LYS A 265 -14.12 -11.58 -8.56
C LYS A 265 -15.58 -11.82 -8.96
N GLN A 266 -16.29 -12.72 -8.28
CA GLN A 266 -17.72 -12.99 -8.53
C GLN A 266 -18.60 -11.77 -8.30
N ASN A 267 -18.19 -10.87 -7.41
CA ASN A 267 -18.89 -9.61 -7.12
C ASN A 267 -18.35 -8.42 -7.92
N GLY A 268 -17.50 -8.65 -8.94
CA GLY A 268 -16.99 -7.60 -9.82
C GLY A 268 -15.98 -6.64 -9.17
N LEU A 269 -15.42 -7.00 -8.01
CA LEU A 269 -14.41 -6.20 -7.33
C LEU A 269 -13.02 -6.56 -7.86
N VAL A 270 -12.23 -5.52 -8.18
CA VAL A 270 -10.83 -5.62 -8.62
C VAL A 270 -9.83 -5.35 -7.48
N THR A 271 -10.33 -5.29 -6.24
CA THR A 271 -9.53 -5.08 -5.04
C THR A 271 -8.45 -6.15 -4.94
N LYS A 272 -7.22 -5.69 -4.72
CA LYS A 272 -6.04 -6.52 -4.57
C LYS A 272 -5.99 -7.16 -3.18
N ILE A 273 -5.33 -8.31 -3.06
CA ILE A 273 -5.08 -8.97 -1.77
C ILE A 273 -3.57 -9.05 -1.59
N TRP A 274 -3.09 -8.52 -0.47
CA TRP A 274 -1.69 -8.61 -0.04
C TRP A 274 -1.60 -9.43 1.25
N ILE A 275 -0.76 -10.45 1.28
CA ILE A 275 -0.60 -11.36 2.43
C ILE A 275 0.44 -10.83 3.43
N LEU A 276 0.56 -11.51 4.58
CA LEU A 276 1.50 -11.29 5.67
C LEU A 276 1.20 -10.04 6.52
N ASP A 277 1.35 -8.84 5.94
CA ASP A 277 1.21 -7.54 6.63
C ASP A 277 2.02 -7.46 7.94
N HIS A 278 3.28 -7.94 7.89
CA HIS A 278 4.11 -8.15 9.07
C HIS A 278 5.61 -8.12 8.74
N ASN A 279 6.46 -8.47 9.71
CA ASN A 279 7.87 -8.11 9.70
C ASN A 279 8.74 -8.89 8.71
N TYR A 280 9.85 -8.29 8.28
CA TYR A 280 10.79 -8.89 7.33
C TYR A 280 11.33 -10.27 7.74
N ASN A 281 11.46 -10.53 9.05
CA ASN A 281 11.91 -11.83 9.56
C ASN A 281 10.92 -12.98 9.29
N LEU A 282 9.68 -12.69 8.85
CA LEU A 282 8.68 -13.67 8.44
C LEU A 282 8.73 -14.02 6.94
N TRP A 283 9.84 -13.75 6.25
CA TRP A 283 10.01 -14.08 4.84
C TRP A 283 9.80 -15.55 4.49
N GLY A 284 10.10 -16.47 5.42
CA GLY A 284 9.84 -17.90 5.25
C GLY A 284 8.34 -18.18 5.12
N ARG A 285 7.53 -17.63 6.03
CA ARG A 285 6.06 -17.74 5.99
C ARG A 285 5.50 -17.21 4.67
N ALA A 286 5.92 -16.03 4.23
CA ALA A 286 5.48 -15.46 2.96
C ALA A 286 5.85 -16.34 1.75
N THR A 287 7.05 -16.92 1.77
CA THR A 287 7.50 -17.85 0.71
C THR A 287 6.61 -19.09 0.68
N ASP A 288 6.41 -19.72 1.84
CA ASP A 288 5.61 -20.94 1.99
C ASP A 288 4.13 -20.72 1.62
N GLU A 289 3.53 -19.57 1.95
CA GLU A 289 2.17 -19.21 1.51
C GLU A 289 2.06 -19.08 -0.01
N LEU A 290 3.06 -18.49 -0.66
CA LEU A 290 3.09 -18.29 -2.12
C LEU A 290 3.34 -19.58 -2.92
N GLU A 291 3.78 -20.67 -2.26
CA GLU A 291 3.86 -22.00 -2.87
C GLU A 291 2.47 -22.56 -3.20
N ASP A 292 1.40 -22.17 -2.49
CA ASP A 292 0.02 -22.58 -2.85
C ASP A 292 -0.43 -21.84 -4.13
N PRO A 293 -0.66 -22.56 -5.24
CA PRO A 293 -0.99 -21.91 -6.52
C PRO A 293 -2.39 -21.29 -6.54
N ILE A 294 -3.32 -21.74 -5.70
CA ILE A 294 -4.67 -21.18 -5.61
C ILE A 294 -4.64 -19.85 -4.85
N LEU A 295 -3.84 -19.79 -3.77
CA LEU A 295 -3.56 -18.54 -3.08
C LEU A 295 -2.90 -17.54 -4.02
N ARG A 296 -1.81 -17.95 -4.68
CA ARG A 296 -1.04 -17.07 -5.57
C ARG A 296 -1.82 -16.59 -6.79
N ALA A 297 -2.87 -17.30 -7.21
CA ALA A 297 -3.81 -16.83 -8.22
C ALA A 297 -4.76 -15.72 -7.72
N SER A 298 -4.90 -15.56 -6.40
CA SER A 298 -5.80 -14.60 -5.73
C SER A 298 -5.05 -13.45 -5.03
N CYS A 299 -3.76 -13.63 -4.75
CA CYS A 299 -2.85 -12.67 -4.13
C CYS A 299 -1.95 -12.03 -5.18
N ASN A 300 -1.61 -10.74 -5.03
CA ASN A 300 -0.67 -10.05 -5.92
C ASN A 300 0.39 -9.22 -5.20
N GLY A 301 0.56 -9.41 -3.89
CA GLY A 301 1.63 -8.77 -3.15
C GLY A 301 1.82 -9.34 -1.75
N VAL A 302 2.97 -9.06 -1.17
CA VAL A 302 3.27 -9.25 0.25
C VAL A 302 3.46 -7.88 0.87
N ALA A 303 2.75 -7.60 1.96
CA ALA A 303 2.88 -6.36 2.71
C ALA A 303 3.84 -6.54 3.89
N TRP A 304 4.74 -5.57 4.10
CA TRP A 304 5.83 -5.68 5.06
C TRP A 304 5.86 -4.56 6.10
N HIS A 305 6.22 -4.94 7.33
CA HIS A 305 6.57 -4.03 8.42
C HIS A 305 8.08 -4.07 8.69
N GLY A 306 8.62 -2.93 9.16
CA GLY A 306 10.05 -2.75 9.41
C GLY A 306 10.47 -2.87 10.87
N TYR A 307 9.68 -3.51 11.74
CA TYR A 307 9.99 -3.57 13.18
C TYR A 307 10.98 -4.69 13.54
N ALA A 308 11.10 -5.73 12.72
CA ALA A 308 12.04 -6.83 12.91
C ALA A 308 12.56 -7.40 11.59
N GLY A 309 13.79 -7.94 11.61
CA GLY A 309 14.49 -8.40 10.42
C GLY A 309 15.12 -7.25 9.62
N THR A 310 15.51 -7.51 8.37
CA THR A 310 16.13 -6.50 7.50
C THR A 310 15.48 -6.49 6.11
N PRO A 311 15.42 -5.34 5.41
CA PRO A 311 14.77 -5.24 4.10
C PRO A 311 15.30 -6.22 3.04
N GLU A 312 16.55 -6.68 3.15
CA GLU A 312 17.14 -7.67 2.23
C GLU A 312 16.40 -9.03 2.26
N MET A 313 15.63 -9.31 3.32
CA MET A 313 14.81 -10.52 3.39
C MET A 313 13.66 -10.50 2.37
N MET A 314 13.16 -9.33 1.97
CA MET A 314 12.18 -9.21 0.88
C MET A 314 12.74 -9.71 -0.44
N SER A 315 14.04 -9.52 -0.68
CA SER A 315 14.69 -9.99 -1.92
C SER A 315 14.60 -11.50 -2.06
N ARG A 316 14.61 -12.26 -0.96
CA ARG A 316 14.46 -13.73 -1.01
C ARG A 316 13.09 -14.13 -1.56
N VAL A 317 12.05 -13.45 -1.11
CA VAL A 317 10.67 -13.69 -1.58
C VAL A 317 10.53 -13.23 -3.03
N HIS A 318 11.08 -12.06 -3.38
CA HIS A 318 11.07 -11.56 -4.76
C HIS A 318 11.81 -12.49 -5.72
N ASP A 319 12.98 -13.01 -5.36
CA ASP A 319 13.77 -13.91 -6.20
C ASP A 319 13.03 -15.23 -6.45
N ALA A 320 12.28 -15.73 -5.46
CA ALA A 320 11.44 -16.92 -5.58
C ALA A 320 10.13 -16.66 -6.37
N PHE A 321 9.55 -15.46 -6.22
CA PHE A 321 8.26 -15.07 -6.81
C PHE A 321 8.33 -13.67 -7.43
N PRO A 322 9.02 -13.49 -8.58
CA PRO A 322 9.33 -12.17 -9.13
C PRO A 322 8.12 -11.39 -9.63
N ASP A 323 7.00 -12.07 -9.88
CA ASP A 323 5.74 -11.46 -10.32
C ASP A 323 4.86 -10.95 -9.16
N VAL A 324 5.26 -11.20 -7.90
CA VAL A 324 4.53 -10.76 -6.70
C VAL A 324 5.10 -9.43 -6.21
N GLY A 325 4.22 -8.45 -5.95
CA GLY A 325 4.64 -7.14 -5.43
C GLY A 325 5.16 -7.23 -3.99
N MET A 326 6.14 -6.40 -3.65
CA MET A 326 6.57 -6.17 -2.27
C MET A 326 6.10 -4.76 -1.87
N HIS A 327 5.25 -4.67 -0.86
CA HIS A 327 4.53 -3.46 -0.48
C HIS A 327 4.84 -3.00 0.94
#